data_AF-A0ABD5S3V3-F1
#
_entry.id   AF-A0ABD5S3V3-F1
#
_cell.length_a   1.000
_cell.length_b   1.000
_cell.length_c   1.000
_cell.angle_alpha   90.00
_cell.angle_beta   90.00
_cell.angle_gamma   90.00
#
_symmetry.space_group_name_H-M   'P 1'
#
loop_
_entity.id
_entity.type
_entity.pdbx_description
1 polymer ?
#
loop_
_entity_poly.entity_id
_entity_poly.type
_entity_poly.pdbx_seq_one_letter_code
_entity_poly.pdbx_strand_id
1 'polypeptide(L)'
;MDSINRMAVELVDEALDFADELNVAAYELDSGATVLDFGVESTGGMEAGLLLAEIQTAGLATIQTRMDAIGGATIPHVELSTDHPGVVLLCSQKAGWELSVEGYEGLGSGPARALVGEETDFERVGYYDEFDLTVLTVEGETLPVDEVVEHVAERAGVEPSAVFLPAYATGSLAGSV
;
A
#
# COMPACT_ATOMS: atom_id res chain seq x y z
N MET A 1 -18.94 -6.73 -4.79
CA MET A 1 -17.90 -6.30 -3.83
C MET A 1 -17.69 -4.83 -4.12
N ASP A 2 -17.59 -3.99 -3.10
CA ASP A 2 -17.23 -2.59 -3.31
C ASP A 2 -15.79 -2.50 -3.85
N SER A 3 -15.44 -1.37 -4.45
CA SER A 3 -14.10 -1.14 -4.97
C SER A 3 -13.06 -1.24 -3.86
N ILE A 4 -12.00 -2.03 -4.08
CA ILE A 4 -10.90 -2.13 -3.12
C ILE A 4 -10.06 -0.85 -3.09
N ASN A 5 -10.02 -0.08 -4.18
CA ASN A 5 -9.43 1.25 -4.18
C ASN A 5 -10.23 2.22 -3.31
N ARG A 6 -11.56 2.22 -3.41
CA ARG A 6 -12.41 3.03 -2.53
C ARG A 6 -12.13 2.74 -1.05
N MET A 7 -12.13 1.45 -0.67
CA MET A 7 -11.91 1.05 0.73
C MET A 7 -10.49 1.44 1.21
N ALA A 8 -9.47 1.29 0.38
CA ALA A 8 -8.12 1.71 0.74
C ALA A 8 -7.95 3.22 0.82
N VAL A 9 -8.66 4.01 0.01
CA VAL A 9 -8.67 5.48 0.16
C VAL A 9 -9.24 5.88 1.51
N GLU A 10 -10.31 5.22 1.98
CA GLU A 10 -10.87 5.48 3.32
C GLU A 10 -9.85 5.18 4.44
N LEU A 11 -8.98 4.18 4.27
CA LEU A 11 -7.88 3.87 5.20
C LEU A 11 -6.70 4.86 5.08
N VAL A 12 -6.44 5.37 3.88
CA VAL A 12 -5.45 6.44 3.67
C VAL A 12 -5.91 7.72 4.34
N ASP A 13 -7.20 8.07 4.27
CA ASP A 13 -7.77 9.20 4.99
C ASP A 13 -7.58 9.04 6.52
N GLU A 14 -7.78 7.83 7.06
CA GLU A 14 -7.47 7.52 8.46
C GLU A 14 -5.98 7.70 8.79
N ALA A 15 -5.09 7.25 7.90
CA ALA A 15 -3.65 7.46 8.08
C ALA A 15 -3.27 8.94 8.12
N LEU A 16 -3.93 9.77 7.31
CA LEU A 16 -3.72 11.23 7.30
C LEU A 16 -4.24 11.88 8.59
N ASP A 17 -5.41 11.47 9.07
CA ASP A 17 -6.02 11.98 10.31
C ASP A 17 -5.17 11.68 11.56
N PHE A 18 -4.41 10.57 11.56
CA PHE A 18 -3.57 10.12 12.67
C PHE A 18 -2.06 10.14 12.37
N ALA A 19 -1.63 10.94 11.38
CA ALA A 19 -0.25 10.91 10.89
C ALA A 19 0.79 11.13 12.01
N ASP A 20 0.54 12.09 12.92
CA ASP A 20 1.42 12.40 14.05
C ASP A 20 1.51 11.22 15.04
N GLU A 21 0.40 10.58 15.37
CA GLU A 21 0.35 9.43 16.27
C GLU A 21 1.04 8.19 15.68
N LEU A 22 0.97 8.04 14.35
CA LEU A 22 1.59 6.93 13.61
C LEU A 22 3.07 7.18 13.29
N ASN A 23 3.57 8.40 13.53
CA ASN A 23 4.89 8.88 13.06
C ASN A 23 5.06 8.73 11.54
N VAL A 24 4.00 9.09 10.80
CA VAL A 24 3.92 9.13 9.33
C VAL A 24 3.93 10.59 8.90
N ALA A 25 4.55 10.91 7.76
CA ALA A 25 4.46 12.22 7.14
C ALA A 25 3.70 12.15 5.82
N ALA A 26 2.99 13.22 5.44
CA ALA A 26 2.30 13.30 4.16
C ALA A 26 2.79 14.52 3.36
N TYR A 27 2.91 14.33 2.06
CA TYR A 27 3.41 15.32 1.11
C TYR A 27 2.47 15.39 -0.09
N GLU A 28 2.01 16.59 -0.42
CA GLU A 28 1.34 16.85 -1.69
C GLU A 28 2.40 17.23 -2.73
N LEU A 29 2.39 16.55 -3.87
CA LEU A 29 3.30 16.82 -4.98
C LEU A 29 2.72 17.88 -5.94
N ASP A 30 3.51 18.39 -6.87
CA ASP A 30 3.06 19.43 -7.82
C ASP A 30 1.94 18.91 -8.75
N SER A 31 1.88 17.59 -8.99
CA SER A 31 0.77 16.90 -9.68
C SER A 31 -0.55 16.85 -8.89
N GLY A 32 -0.53 17.22 -7.61
CA GLY A 32 -1.66 17.09 -6.67
C GLY A 32 -1.81 15.70 -6.06
N ALA A 33 -0.92 14.74 -6.38
CA ALA A 33 -0.90 13.44 -5.72
C ALA A 33 -0.41 13.55 -4.28
N THR A 34 -0.78 12.57 -3.45
CA THR A 34 -0.36 12.49 -2.05
C THR A 34 0.61 11.33 -1.84
N VAL A 35 1.81 11.62 -1.36
CA VAL A 35 2.79 10.63 -0.89
C VAL A 35 2.73 10.58 0.63
N LEU A 36 2.59 9.38 1.19
CA LEU A 36 2.61 9.17 2.65
C LEU A 36 3.88 8.38 3.00
N ASP A 37 4.75 8.95 3.83
CA ASP A 37 5.99 8.31 4.26
C ASP A 37 5.77 7.50 5.54
N PHE A 38 5.66 6.19 5.38
CA PHE A 38 5.48 5.22 6.45
C PHE A 38 6.80 4.72 7.05
N GLY A 39 7.96 5.08 6.49
CA GLY A 39 9.23 4.54 6.97
C GLY A 39 10.44 4.69 6.05
N VAL A 40 10.38 5.54 5.03
CA VAL A 40 11.55 5.89 4.20
C VAL A 40 12.41 6.91 4.94
N GLU A 41 11.83 8.06 5.30
CA GLU A 41 12.49 9.10 6.10
C GLU A 41 11.88 9.20 7.51
N SER A 42 10.58 8.92 7.61
CA SER A 42 9.80 8.90 8.83
C SER A 42 10.14 7.68 9.68
N THR A 43 9.91 7.80 11.00
CA THR A 43 10.18 6.67 11.91
C THR A 43 9.14 5.55 11.75
N GLY A 44 7.90 5.91 11.43
CA GLY A 44 6.77 4.98 11.40
C GLY A 44 6.56 4.29 12.75
N GLY A 45 6.09 3.05 12.70
CA GLY A 45 5.87 2.24 13.90
C GLY A 45 5.15 0.94 13.59
N MET A 46 4.85 0.18 14.65
CA MET A 46 4.10 -1.07 14.52
C MET A 46 2.67 -0.81 14.02
N GLU A 47 1.97 0.16 14.60
CA GLU A 47 0.61 0.52 14.16
C GLU A 47 0.59 1.11 12.73
N ALA A 48 1.61 1.88 12.35
CA ALA A 48 1.77 2.37 10.97
C ALA A 48 1.95 1.20 10.00
N GLY A 49 2.77 0.20 10.34
CA GLY A 49 2.92 -1.02 9.55
C GLY A 49 1.63 -1.83 9.44
N LEU A 50 0.86 -1.94 10.52
CA LEU A 50 -0.43 -2.65 10.50
C LEU A 50 -1.42 -1.93 9.58
N LEU A 51 -1.54 -0.61 9.70
CA LEU A 51 -2.39 0.18 8.82
C LEU A 51 -1.94 0.10 7.36
N LEU A 52 -0.62 0.11 7.09
CA LEU A 52 -0.07 -0.06 5.75
C LEU A 52 -0.46 -1.42 5.16
N ALA A 53 -0.37 -2.50 5.93
CA ALA A 53 -0.80 -3.83 5.51
C ALA A 53 -2.34 -3.92 5.33
N GLU A 54 -3.12 -3.19 6.14
CA GLU A 54 -4.57 -3.07 5.98
C GLU A 54 -4.92 -2.31 4.68
N ILE A 55 -4.21 -1.22 4.36
CA ILE A 55 -4.32 -0.50 3.09
C ILE A 55 -4.02 -1.44 1.92
N GLN A 56 -2.93 -2.21 1.99
CA GLN A 56 -2.56 -3.19 0.96
C GLN A 56 -3.62 -4.27 0.75
N THR A 57 -4.40 -4.59 1.79
CA THR A 57 -5.50 -5.56 1.73
C THR A 57 -6.88 -4.90 1.61
N ALA A 58 -6.94 -3.58 1.42
CA ALA A 58 -8.14 -2.77 1.34
C ALA A 58 -9.13 -2.99 2.50
N GLY A 59 -8.62 -3.22 3.72
CA GLY A 59 -9.42 -3.46 4.92
C GLY A 59 -10.19 -4.78 4.93
N LEU A 60 -9.96 -5.66 3.94
CA LEU A 60 -10.62 -6.96 3.83
C LEU A 60 -9.81 -8.10 4.48
N ALA A 61 -8.73 -7.76 5.18
CA ALA A 61 -8.02 -8.65 6.08
C ALA A 61 -8.04 -8.06 7.49
N THR A 62 -8.20 -8.90 8.50
CA THR A 62 -7.95 -8.52 9.90
C THR A 62 -6.49 -8.79 10.20
N ILE A 63 -5.75 -7.74 10.56
CA ILE A 63 -4.32 -7.79 10.82
C ILE A 63 -4.08 -7.37 12.27
N GLN A 64 -3.38 -8.21 13.04
CA GLN A 64 -3.15 -7.97 14.46
C GLN A 64 -1.74 -8.38 14.86
N THR A 65 -1.23 -7.82 15.94
CA THR A 65 0.03 -8.27 16.54
C THR A 65 -0.20 -9.06 17.81
N ARG A 66 0.65 -10.06 18.04
CA ARG A 66 0.67 -10.85 19.25
C ARG A 66 2.10 -11.12 19.68
N MET A 67 2.34 -11.16 20.99
CA MET A 67 3.61 -11.63 21.54
C MET A 67 3.50 -13.13 21.82
N ASP A 68 4.35 -13.94 21.20
CA ASP A 68 4.42 -15.37 21.47
C ASP A 68 5.85 -15.92 21.29
N ALA A 69 6.07 -17.18 21.65
CA ALA A 69 7.33 -17.87 21.47
C ALA A 69 7.44 -18.45 20.04
N ILE A 70 8.24 -17.80 19.18
CA ILE A 70 8.56 -18.28 17.83
C ILE A 70 10.02 -18.74 17.81
N GLY A 71 10.25 -20.00 17.42
CA GLY A 71 11.61 -20.56 17.38
C GLY A 71 12.33 -20.55 18.74
N GLY A 72 11.59 -20.49 19.85
CA GLY A 72 12.15 -20.43 21.21
C GLY A 72 12.49 -19.03 21.73
N ALA A 73 12.24 -17.98 20.94
CA ALA A 73 12.36 -16.59 21.35
C ALA A 73 10.97 -15.95 21.50
N THR A 74 10.77 -15.12 22.53
CA THR A 74 9.56 -14.31 22.67
C THR A 74 9.69 -13.08 21.78
N ILE A 75 8.94 -13.06 20.68
CA ILE A 75 8.97 -11.98 19.68
C ILE A 75 7.54 -11.59 19.31
N PRO A 76 7.32 -10.32 18.91
CA PRO A 76 6.06 -9.93 18.30
C PRO A 76 5.94 -10.58 16.92
N HIS A 77 4.74 -11.00 16.55
CA HIS A 77 4.42 -11.47 15.22
C HIS A 77 3.07 -10.91 14.76
N VAL A 78 2.91 -10.86 13.44
CA VAL A 78 1.68 -10.43 12.78
C VAL A 78 0.82 -11.66 12.48
N GLU A 79 -0.46 -11.59 12.82
CA GLU A 79 -1.49 -12.54 12.42
C GLU A 79 -2.39 -11.86 11.41
N LEU A 80 -2.62 -12.53 10.27
CA LEU A 80 -3.51 -12.07 9.20
C LEU A 80 -4.57 -13.12 8.95
N SER A 81 -5.83 -12.69 8.86
CA SER A 81 -6.94 -13.55 8.46
C SER A 81 -7.87 -12.82 7.48
N THR A 82 -8.41 -13.54 6.49
CA THR A 82 -9.31 -12.98 5.47
C THR A 82 -10.21 -14.06 4.89
N ASP A 83 -11.44 -13.69 4.56
CA ASP A 83 -12.39 -14.51 3.80
C ASP A 83 -12.26 -14.31 2.28
N HIS A 84 -11.38 -13.40 1.84
CA HIS A 84 -11.19 -13.02 0.44
C HIS A 84 -9.74 -13.19 -0.07
N PRO A 85 -9.06 -14.32 0.20
CA PRO A 85 -7.62 -14.45 -0.04
C PRO A 85 -7.19 -14.21 -1.50
N GLY A 86 -8.02 -14.62 -2.48
CA GLY A 86 -7.72 -14.38 -3.89
C GLY A 86 -7.69 -12.89 -4.24
N VAL A 87 -8.68 -12.12 -3.73
CA VAL A 87 -8.77 -10.68 -4.01
C VAL A 87 -7.69 -9.93 -3.25
N VAL A 88 -7.57 -10.14 -1.94
CA VAL A 88 -6.77 -9.24 -1.10
C VAL A 88 -5.29 -9.59 -1.10
N LEU A 89 -4.93 -10.87 -1.24
CA LEU A 89 -3.53 -11.29 -1.22
C LEU A 89 -2.91 -11.26 -2.63
N LEU A 90 -3.66 -11.71 -3.66
CA LEU A 90 -3.11 -11.79 -5.03
C LEU A 90 -3.43 -10.53 -5.86
N CYS A 91 -4.69 -10.09 -5.85
CA CYS A 91 -5.15 -8.96 -6.65
C CYS A 91 -4.92 -7.59 -5.98
N SER A 92 -4.36 -7.57 -4.76
CA SER A 92 -4.04 -6.33 -4.04
C SER A 92 -2.65 -6.39 -3.38
N GLN A 93 -2.50 -7.04 -2.21
CA GLN A 93 -1.30 -6.96 -1.37
C GLN A 93 0.00 -7.42 -2.04
N LYS A 94 -0.06 -8.42 -2.93
CA LYS A 94 1.11 -8.87 -3.69
C LYS A 94 1.85 -7.68 -4.32
N ALA A 95 3.17 -7.65 -4.10
CA ALA A 95 4.10 -6.72 -4.75
C ALA A 95 4.31 -7.12 -6.22
N GLY A 96 3.26 -6.96 -7.03
CA GLY A 96 3.20 -7.42 -8.41
C GLY A 96 3.60 -6.38 -9.45
N TRP A 97 3.75 -5.12 -9.04
CA TRP A 97 4.08 -4.01 -9.94
C TRP A 97 5.53 -3.56 -9.73
N GLU A 98 6.42 -3.90 -10.66
CA GLU A 98 7.79 -3.38 -10.65
C GLU A 98 7.79 -1.94 -11.18
N LEU A 99 8.19 -0.97 -10.36
CA LEU A 99 8.32 0.43 -10.72
C LEU A 99 9.78 0.69 -11.10
N SER A 100 10.01 1.01 -12.38
CA SER A 100 11.29 1.47 -12.90
C SER A 100 11.03 2.73 -13.74
N VAL A 101 11.19 3.89 -13.12
CA VAL A 101 10.90 5.21 -13.69
C VAL A 101 12.13 6.08 -13.45
N GLU A 102 12.75 6.62 -14.51
CA GLU A 102 13.99 7.43 -14.50
C GLU A 102 14.66 7.71 -13.13
N GLY A 103 15.49 6.76 -12.66
CA GLY A 103 16.26 6.93 -11.42
C GLY A 103 15.53 6.56 -10.13
N TYR A 104 14.29 6.10 -10.24
CA TYR A 104 13.46 5.51 -9.19
C TYR A 104 13.24 4.01 -9.46
N GLU A 105 13.45 3.21 -8.42
CA GLU A 105 13.22 1.77 -8.43
C GLU A 105 12.43 1.39 -7.17
N GLY A 106 11.40 0.56 -7.32
CA GLY A 106 10.58 0.12 -6.20
C GLY A 106 9.58 -0.96 -6.57
N LEU A 107 8.91 -1.51 -5.55
CA LEU A 107 7.86 -2.52 -5.72
C LEU A 107 6.51 -1.96 -5.27
N GLY A 108 5.56 -1.95 -6.20
CA GLY A 108 4.18 -1.56 -5.99
C GLY A 108 3.30 -2.72 -5.54
N SER A 109 2.63 -2.51 -4.41
CA SER A 109 1.60 -3.36 -3.82
C SER A 109 0.30 -2.59 -3.63
N GLY A 110 -0.82 -3.29 -3.60
CA GLY A 110 -2.10 -2.74 -3.20
C GLY A 110 -3.12 -2.56 -4.33
N PRO A 111 -4.25 -1.90 -4.01
CA PRO A 111 -5.46 -1.89 -4.83
C PRO A 111 -5.32 -1.31 -6.24
N ALA A 112 -4.37 -0.38 -6.45
CA ALA A 112 -4.12 0.20 -7.77
C ALA A 112 -3.89 -0.86 -8.85
N ARG A 113 -3.26 -1.99 -8.49
CA ARG A 113 -3.02 -3.11 -9.40
C ARG A 113 -4.32 -3.66 -10.01
N ALA A 114 -5.44 -3.58 -9.29
CA ALA A 114 -6.74 -4.05 -9.76
C ALA A 114 -7.41 -3.14 -10.79
N LEU A 115 -7.01 -1.87 -10.89
CA LEU A 115 -7.40 -0.98 -11.99
C LEU A 115 -6.66 -1.34 -13.28
N VAL A 116 -5.40 -1.79 -13.16
CA VAL A 116 -4.58 -2.22 -14.31
C VAL A 116 -4.98 -3.63 -14.78
N GLY A 117 -5.08 -4.60 -13.87
CA GLY A 117 -5.65 -5.93 -14.14
C GLY A 117 -4.85 -6.84 -15.09
N GLU A 118 -3.61 -6.51 -15.43
CA GLU A 118 -2.85 -7.24 -16.47
C GLU A 118 -2.19 -8.54 -15.98
N GLU A 119 -2.03 -8.73 -14.67
CA GLU A 119 -1.38 -9.93 -14.13
C GLU A 119 -2.29 -11.16 -14.21
N THR A 120 -1.70 -12.35 -14.39
CA THR A 120 -2.45 -13.62 -14.51
C THR A 120 -3.33 -13.94 -13.30
N ASP A 121 -3.04 -13.32 -12.15
CA ASP A 121 -3.81 -13.50 -10.94
C ASP A 121 -5.22 -12.90 -11.08
N PHE A 122 -5.36 -11.75 -11.74
CA PHE A 122 -6.66 -11.13 -12.00
C PHE A 122 -7.53 -11.99 -12.92
N GLU A 123 -6.95 -12.57 -13.98
CA GLU A 123 -7.66 -13.50 -14.87
C GLU A 123 -8.17 -14.73 -14.10
N ARG A 124 -7.33 -15.30 -13.21
CA ARG A 124 -7.66 -16.51 -12.44
C ARG A 124 -8.68 -16.26 -11.35
N VAL A 125 -8.59 -15.12 -10.66
CA VAL A 125 -9.52 -14.74 -9.59
C VAL A 125 -10.83 -14.19 -10.17
N GLY A 126 -10.78 -13.58 -11.36
CA GLY A 126 -11.92 -12.96 -12.01
C GLY A 126 -12.34 -11.64 -11.36
N TYR A 127 -11.39 -10.92 -10.75
CA TYR A 127 -11.62 -9.63 -10.11
C TYR A 127 -10.85 -8.53 -10.85
N TYR A 128 -11.53 -7.42 -11.08
CA TYR A 128 -11.02 -6.18 -11.66
C TYR A 128 -11.76 -5.05 -10.97
N ASP A 129 -11.07 -3.93 -10.73
CA ASP A 129 -11.66 -2.79 -10.05
C ASP A 129 -11.96 -1.65 -11.04
N GLU A 130 -12.89 -0.76 -10.65
CA GLU A 130 -13.26 0.44 -11.41
C GLU A 130 -13.54 1.56 -10.40
N PHE A 131 -12.64 2.54 -10.33
CA PHE A 131 -12.76 3.68 -9.42
C PHE A 131 -11.92 4.86 -9.90
N ASP A 132 -12.27 6.07 -9.45
CA ASP A 132 -11.63 7.31 -9.91
C ASP A 132 -10.36 7.69 -9.12
N LEU A 133 -10.12 7.02 -7.98
CA LEU A 133 -8.95 7.23 -7.12
C LEU A 133 -8.21 5.91 -6.95
N THR A 134 -6.92 5.97 -6.61
CA THR A 134 -6.09 4.78 -6.51
C THR A 134 -5.06 4.86 -5.40
N VAL A 135 -4.79 3.71 -4.77
CA VAL A 135 -3.75 3.57 -3.75
C VAL A 135 -2.76 2.51 -4.18
N LEU A 136 -1.49 2.89 -4.31
CA LEU A 136 -0.38 1.97 -4.54
C LEU A 136 0.65 2.19 -3.44
N THR A 137 0.81 1.21 -2.55
CA THR A 137 1.91 1.25 -1.58
C THR A 137 3.22 0.90 -2.29
N VAL A 138 4.29 1.62 -2.00
CA VAL A 138 5.59 1.48 -2.67
C VAL A 138 6.67 1.12 -1.67
N GLU A 139 7.26 -0.06 -1.85
CA GLU A 139 8.50 -0.43 -1.17
C GLU A 139 9.70 0.14 -1.95
N GLY A 140 10.49 1.00 -1.32
CA GLY A 140 11.64 1.67 -1.96
C GLY A 140 12.59 2.36 -0.97
N GLU A 141 13.78 2.73 -1.46
CA GLU A 141 14.80 3.44 -0.66
C GLU A 141 14.59 4.95 -0.61
N THR A 142 13.80 5.52 -1.51
CA THR A 142 13.48 6.95 -1.59
C THR A 142 11.99 7.17 -1.79
N LEU A 143 11.50 8.36 -1.46
CA LEU A 143 10.10 8.73 -1.68
C LEU A 143 9.79 8.84 -3.17
N PRO A 144 8.58 8.39 -3.61
CA PRO A 144 8.10 8.63 -4.96
C PRO A 144 8.05 10.13 -5.31
N VAL A 145 8.26 10.42 -6.60
CA VAL A 145 8.23 11.76 -7.18
C VAL A 145 7.14 11.85 -8.26
N ASP A 146 6.91 13.04 -8.81
CA ASP A 146 5.86 13.27 -9.82
C ASP A 146 5.97 12.33 -11.02
N GLU A 147 7.18 11.96 -11.46
CA GLU A 147 7.37 11.01 -12.57
C GLU A 147 6.81 9.61 -12.23
N VAL A 148 6.91 9.18 -10.98
CA VAL A 148 6.32 7.90 -10.52
C VAL A 148 4.81 8.00 -10.48
N VAL A 149 4.26 9.14 -10.03
CA VAL A 149 2.82 9.41 -10.04
C VAL A 149 2.26 9.38 -11.45
N GLU A 150 2.89 10.07 -12.39
CA GLU A 150 2.48 10.10 -13.80
C GLU A 150 2.42 8.69 -14.38
N HIS A 151 3.44 7.87 -14.11
CA HIS A 151 3.45 6.46 -14.50
C HIS A 151 2.28 5.68 -13.91
N VAL A 152 2.05 5.78 -12.60
CA VAL A 152 0.96 5.06 -11.92
C VAL A 152 -0.40 5.51 -12.45
N ALA A 153 -0.62 6.82 -12.57
CA ALA A 153 -1.85 7.43 -13.05
C ALA A 153 -2.19 6.99 -14.48
N GLU A 154 -1.21 7.07 -15.40
CA GLU A 154 -1.40 6.65 -16.80
C GLU A 154 -1.81 5.18 -16.89
N ARG A 155 -1.13 4.30 -16.15
CA ARG A 155 -1.40 2.86 -16.20
C ARG A 155 -2.71 2.49 -15.52
N ALA A 156 -3.05 3.15 -14.41
CA ALA A 156 -4.31 2.93 -13.68
C ALA A 156 -5.52 3.62 -14.32
N GLY A 157 -5.31 4.52 -15.29
CA GLY A 157 -6.38 5.23 -15.99
C GLY A 157 -7.09 6.29 -15.13
N VAL A 158 -6.36 6.91 -14.19
CA VAL A 158 -6.87 7.96 -13.29
C VAL A 158 -6.11 9.27 -13.45
N GLU A 159 -6.64 10.36 -12.91
CA GLU A 159 -5.92 11.64 -12.87
C GLU A 159 -4.75 11.57 -11.87
N PRO A 160 -3.60 12.25 -12.12
CA PRO A 160 -2.47 12.27 -11.19
C PRO A 160 -2.85 12.68 -9.76
N SER A 161 -3.71 13.68 -9.61
CA SER A 161 -4.20 14.15 -8.31
C SER A 161 -5.08 13.13 -7.56
N ALA A 162 -5.43 12.02 -8.20
CA ALA A 162 -6.23 10.95 -7.61
C ALA A 162 -5.36 9.77 -7.12
N VAL A 163 -4.04 9.92 -7.16
CA VAL A 163 -3.07 8.90 -6.74
C VAL A 163 -2.58 9.15 -5.32
N PHE A 164 -2.63 8.10 -4.50
CA PHE A 164 -2.04 8.05 -3.16
C PHE A 164 -0.92 7.00 -3.13
N LEU A 165 0.26 7.39 -2.66
CA LEU A 165 1.44 6.53 -2.60
C LEU A 165 1.98 6.42 -1.16
N PRO A 166 1.46 5.49 -0.33
CA PRO A 166 2.12 5.11 0.91
C PRO A 166 3.47 4.44 0.63
N ALA A 167 4.57 5.05 1.05
CA ALA A 167 5.93 4.61 0.77
C ALA A 167 6.64 4.14 2.05
N TYR A 168 7.43 3.07 1.95
CA TYR A 168 8.18 2.51 3.07
C TYR A 168 9.46 1.84 2.59
N ALA A 169 10.47 1.78 3.47
CA ALA A 169 11.70 1.03 3.21
C ALA A 169 11.66 -0.36 3.86
N THR A 170 12.29 -1.35 3.23
CA THR A 170 12.46 -2.71 3.80
C THR A 170 13.13 -2.67 5.18
N GLY A 171 14.05 -1.72 5.39
CA GLY A 171 14.80 -1.53 6.64
C GLY A 171 14.08 -0.71 7.71
N SER A 172 12.75 -0.62 7.67
CA SER A 172 11.93 0.18 8.59
C SER A 172 11.06 -0.70 9.51
N LEU A 173 10.45 -0.09 10.54
CA LEU A 173 9.46 -0.80 11.36
C LEU A 173 8.22 -1.18 10.54
N ALA A 174 7.72 -0.28 9.69
CA ALA A 174 6.59 -0.56 8.82
C ALA A 174 6.90 -1.67 7.81
N GLY A 175 8.12 -1.71 7.24
CA GLY A 175 8.54 -2.78 6.34
C GLY A 175 8.81 -4.13 7.03
N SER A 176 8.98 -4.14 8.35
CA SER A 176 9.12 -5.40 9.12
C SER A 176 7.78 -6.03 9.49
N VAL A 177 6.71 -5.23 9.52
CA VAL A 177 5.32 -5.66 9.78
C VAL A 177 4.74 -6.23 8.50
#